data_AF-A0A1C4YW54-F1
#
_entry.id   AF-A0A1C4YW54-F1
#
_cell.length_a   1.000
_cell.length_b   1.000
_cell.length_c   1.000
_cell.angle_alpha   90.00
_cell.angle_beta   90.00
_cell.angle_gamma   90.00
#
_symmetry.space_group_name_H-M   'P 1'
#
loop_
_entity.id
_entity.type
_entity.pdbx_description
1 polymer ?
#
loop_
_entity_poly.entity_id
_entity_poly.type
_entity_poly.pdbx_seq_one_letter_code
_entity_poly.pdbx_strand_id
1 'polypeptide(L)'
;MVLPVDDRRVQVAQKWGFGMAPVKSEVQQQRREAATAVLNFLRNPQHGLSPSLSDDLSVVKGLYSRCHRQDQWDWFTVWQQLGRPGRKRCQQAAQALARLRTAIRDGDDVAVAAQLASLVHAGGQAHLAGFVAGRPSEPQGAGYIYVLSTREQPRLLKIGYTERSVEERVREINRATGVVIPYGVRAVWVVAHARAVETELHARLAPYRVRKDREFFDLDFRDAFALIRDYVYDTRRES
;
A
#
# COMPACT_ATOMS: atom_id res chain seq x y z
N MET A 1 49.81 -5.03 1.93
CA MET A 1 48.53 -5.71 1.62
C MET A 1 47.41 -4.75 2.01
N VAL A 2 46.86 -4.02 1.03
CA VAL A 2 45.85 -2.98 1.25
C VAL A 2 44.49 -3.68 1.29
N LEU A 3 43.77 -3.59 2.41
CA LEU A 3 42.40 -4.11 2.51
C LEU A 3 41.50 -3.37 1.51
N PRO A 4 40.61 -4.05 0.77
CA PRO A 4 39.67 -3.37 -0.11
C PRO A 4 38.77 -2.47 0.73
N VAL A 5 38.81 -1.17 0.46
CA VAL A 5 37.85 -0.20 0.99
C VAL A 5 36.50 -0.56 0.35
N ASP A 6 35.58 -1.09 1.15
CA ASP A 6 34.19 -1.30 0.76
C ASP A 6 33.57 0.08 0.48
N ASP A 7 33.54 0.46 -0.79
CA ASP A 7 33.06 1.75 -1.29
C ASP A 7 31.53 1.83 -1.18
N ARG A 8 30.98 1.70 0.04
CA ARG A 8 29.56 1.93 0.34
C ARG A 8 29.26 3.42 0.47
N ARG A 9 29.67 4.22 -0.52
CA ARG A 9 29.15 5.59 -0.60
C ARG A 9 27.65 5.51 -0.81
N VAL A 10 26.89 6.08 0.13
CA VAL A 10 25.44 6.23 -0.01
C VAL A 10 25.18 7.22 -1.15
N GLN A 11 24.94 6.69 -2.36
CA GLN A 11 24.48 7.49 -3.50
C GLN A 11 22.96 7.54 -3.50
N VAL A 12 22.40 8.71 -3.19
CA VAL A 12 20.94 8.92 -3.25
C VAL A 12 20.54 9.21 -4.70
N ALA A 13 20.41 8.16 -5.50
CA ALA A 13 19.91 8.28 -6.88
C ALA A 13 18.39 8.49 -6.96
N GLN A 14 17.67 8.34 -5.84
CA GLN A 14 16.21 8.18 -5.82
C GLN A 14 15.51 9.46 -5.34
N LYS A 15 14.67 10.01 -6.21
CA LYS A 15 13.88 11.23 -5.97
C LYS A 15 12.70 11.02 -5.01
N TRP A 16 12.27 9.78 -4.81
CA TRP A 16 11.04 9.44 -4.09
C TRP A 16 11.33 8.48 -2.95
N GLY A 17 10.56 8.60 -1.87
CA GLY A 17 10.57 7.59 -0.81
C GLY A 17 10.13 6.23 -1.35
N PHE A 18 10.64 5.15 -0.76
CA PHE A 18 10.27 3.80 -1.19
C PHE A 18 8.75 3.57 -1.10
N GLY A 19 8.17 3.04 -2.18
CA GLY A 19 6.72 2.85 -2.33
C GLY A 19 5.96 4.07 -2.86
N MET A 20 6.56 5.26 -2.85
CA MET A 20 5.90 6.54 -3.14
C MET A 20 6.14 7.07 -4.57
N ALA A 21 6.80 6.29 -5.43
CA ALA A 21 7.12 6.75 -6.77
C ALA A 21 5.83 6.93 -7.62
N PRO A 22 5.68 8.05 -8.34
CA PRO A 22 4.56 8.26 -9.22
C PRO A 22 4.59 7.24 -10.37
N VAL A 23 3.40 6.83 -10.80
CA VAL A 23 3.24 5.97 -11.98
C VAL A 23 3.32 6.85 -13.23
N LYS A 24 4.11 6.44 -14.23
CA LYS A 24 4.18 7.11 -15.54
C LYS A 24 2.80 7.13 -16.20
N SER A 25 2.49 8.19 -16.95
CA SER A 25 1.19 8.39 -17.62
C SER A 25 0.77 7.21 -18.48
N GLU A 26 1.70 6.70 -19.29
CA GLU A 26 1.45 5.60 -20.24
C GLU A 26 1.13 4.30 -19.49
N VAL A 27 1.91 4.02 -18.44
CA VAL A 27 1.72 2.86 -17.57
C VAL A 27 0.41 2.97 -16.80
N GLN A 28 0.07 4.17 -16.30
CA GLN A 28 -1.20 4.40 -15.61
C GLN A 28 -2.39 4.18 -16.54
N GLN A 29 -2.27 4.61 -17.80
CA GLN A 29 -3.30 4.42 -18.80
C GLN A 29 -3.53 2.93 -19.10
N GLN A 30 -2.45 2.19 -19.38
CA GLN A 30 -2.51 0.74 -19.58
C GLN A 30 -3.15 0.01 -18.39
N ARG A 31 -2.78 0.39 -17.16
CA ARG A 31 -3.37 -0.19 -15.93
C ARG A 31 -4.85 0.10 -15.80
N ARG A 32 -5.30 1.30 -16.18
CA ARG A 32 -6.72 1.68 -16.16
C ARG A 32 -7.53 0.93 -17.19
N GLU A 33 -7.01 0.73 -18.39
CA GLU A 33 -7.63 -0.07 -19.44
C GLU A 33 -7.81 -1.52 -19.00
N ALA A 34 -6.74 -2.15 -18.51
CA ALA A 34 -6.80 -3.51 -17.96
C ALA A 34 -7.78 -3.62 -16.78
N ALA A 35 -7.75 -2.65 -15.85
CA ALA A 35 -8.69 -2.61 -14.73
C ALA A 35 -10.15 -2.45 -15.19
N THR A 36 -10.39 -1.72 -16.28
CA THR A 36 -11.72 -1.53 -16.88
C THR A 36 -12.21 -2.83 -17.52
N ALA A 37 -11.36 -3.50 -18.30
CA ALA A 37 -11.69 -4.80 -18.89
C ALA A 37 -12.04 -5.85 -17.83
N VAL A 38 -11.20 -5.96 -16.78
CA VAL A 38 -11.46 -6.88 -15.66
C VAL A 38 -12.74 -6.48 -14.92
N LEU A 39 -12.94 -5.19 -14.60
CA LEU A 39 -14.16 -4.75 -13.90
C LEU A 39 -15.44 -5.06 -14.69
N ASN A 40 -15.42 -4.88 -16.02
CA ASN A 40 -16.55 -5.21 -16.89
C ASN A 40 -16.82 -6.72 -16.90
N PHE A 41 -15.76 -7.53 -16.98
CA PHE A 41 -15.88 -8.99 -16.87
C PHE A 41 -16.46 -9.43 -15.52
N LEU A 42 -16.04 -8.80 -14.40
CA LEU A 42 -16.60 -9.10 -13.08
C LEU A 42 -18.09 -8.77 -12.97
N ARG A 43 -18.54 -7.71 -13.63
CA ARG A 43 -19.95 -7.30 -13.63
C ARG A 43 -20.80 -8.18 -14.54
N ASN A 44 -20.25 -8.62 -15.67
CA ASN A 44 -20.97 -9.40 -16.68
C ASN A 44 -20.11 -10.55 -17.22
N PRO A 45 -19.89 -11.63 -16.45
CA PRO A 45 -19.01 -12.74 -16.86
C PRO A 45 -19.48 -13.45 -18.13
N GLN A 46 -20.80 -13.48 -18.34
CA GLN A 46 -21.50 -14.15 -19.44
C GLN A 46 -21.25 -13.47 -20.81
N HIS A 47 -20.74 -12.23 -20.84
CA HIS A 47 -20.77 -11.37 -22.04
C HIS A 47 -19.39 -10.86 -22.49
N GLY A 48 -18.27 -11.36 -21.94
CA GLY A 48 -17.02 -10.63 -22.13
C GLY A 48 -15.72 -11.39 -21.93
N LEU A 49 -15.50 -12.48 -22.66
CA LEU A 49 -14.12 -12.90 -22.96
C LEU A 49 -13.56 -11.97 -24.05
N SER A 50 -12.86 -10.90 -23.63
CA SER A 50 -12.02 -10.12 -24.54
C SER A 50 -10.81 -10.96 -24.96
N PRO A 51 -10.32 -10.84 -26.22
CA PRO A 51 -9.06 -11.46 -26.64
C PRO A 51 -7.87 -11.09 -25.72
N SER A 52 -7.92 -9.91 -25.09
CA SER A 52 -6.88 -9.40 -24.18
C SER A 52 -7.06 -9.82 -22.71
N LEU A 53 -8.16 -10.49 -22.33
CA LEU A 53 -8.53 -10.65 -20.92
C LEU A 53 -7.46 -11.35 -20.08
N SER A 54 -6.75 -12.33 -20.65
CA SER A 54 -5.64 -13.02 -19.97
C SER A 54 -4.51 -12.06 -19.54
N ASP A 55 -4.19 -11.10 -20.40
CA ASP A 55 -3.16 -10.10 -20.14
C ASP A 55 -3.68 -9.05 -19.16
N ASP A 56 -4.94 -8.63 -19.30
CA ASP A 56 -5.60 -7.70 -18.39
C ASP A 56 -5.65 -8.25 -16.96
N LEU A 57 -6.01 -9.53 -16.79
CA LEU A 57 -5.97 -10.24 -15.50
C LEU A 57 -4.56 -10.25 -14.92
N SER A 58 -3.53 -10.44 -15.76
CA SER A 58 -2.13 -10.47 -15.33
C SER A 58 -1.65 -9.09 -14.86
N VAL A 59 -2.04 -8.02 -15.57
CA VAL A 59 -1.77 -6.63 -15.19
C VAL A 59 -2.43 -6.29 -13.87
N VAL A 60 -3.73 -6.57 -13.71
CA VAL A 60 -4.49 -6.27 -12.48
C VAL A 60 -3.97 -7.09 -11.30
N LYS A 61 -3.61 -8.36 -11.51
CA LYS A 61 -2.92 -9.17 -10.50
C LYS A 61 -1.64 -8.48 -10.03
N GLY A 62 -0.88 -7.89 -10.95
CA GLY A 62 0.32 -7.12 -10.67
C GLY A 62 0.08 -5.89 -9.77
N LEU A 63 -1.10 -5.25 -9.86
CA LEU A 63 -1.49 -4.15 -8.96
C LEU A 63 -1.67 -4.63 -7.52
N TYR A 64 -2.38 -5.74 -7.33
CA TYR A 64 -2.56 -6.30 -5.99
C TYR A 64 -1.29 -6.93 -5.41
N SER A 65 -0.50 -7.57 -6.27
CA SER A 65 0.76 -8.24 -5.89
C SER A 65 1.73 -7.27 -5.23
N ARG A 66 2.00 -6.13 -5.88
CA ARG A 66 2.88 -5.10 -5.31
C ARG A 66 2.33 -4.52 -4.01
N CYS A 67 1.01 -4.39 -3.85
CA CYS A 67 0.41 -3.86 -2.63
C CYS A 67 0.61 -4.80 -1.43
N HIS A 68 0.48 -6.12 -1.62
CA HIS A 68 0.67 -7.06 -0.49
C HIS A 68 2.13 -7.42 -0.24
N ARG A 69 2.99 -7.34 -1.25
CA ARG A 69 4.43 -7.60 -1.16
C ARG A 69 5.21 -6.38 -0.69
N GLN A 70 4.74 -5.17 -1.01
CA GLN A 70 5.38 -3.89 -0.71
C GLN A 70 6.84 -3.84 -1.21
N ASP A 71 7.10 -4.41 -2.39
CA ASP A 71 8.44 -4.61 -2.94
C ASP A 71 8.74 -3.74 -4.17
N GLN A 72 7.80 -2.89 -4.59
CA GLN A 72 7.93 -2.00 -5.76
C GLN A 72 7.96 -0.54 -5.35
N TRP A 73 8.67 0.29 -6.12
CA TRP A 73 8.78 1.72 -5.85
C TRP A 73 7.45 2.49 -5.87
N ASP A 74 6.40 1.95 -6.51
CA ASP A 74 5.07 2.55 -6.63
C ASP A 74 4.01 1.85 -5.77
N TRP A 75 4.39 0.92 -4.88
CA TRP A 75 3.42 0.07 -4.19
C TRP A 75 2.39 0.87 -3.38
N PHE A 76 2.81 1.94 -2.70
CA PHE A 76 1.93 2.77 -1.87
C PHE A 76 1.01 3.61 -2.74
N THR A 77 1.55 4.19 -3.83
CA THR A 77 0.78 4.93 -4.82
C THR A 77 -0.34 4.07 -5.42
N VAL A 78 -0.03 2.84 -5.84
CA VAL A 78 -1.03 1.91 -6.38
C VAL A 78 -2.02 1.45 -5.30
N TRP A 79 -1.53 1.18 -4.09
CA TRP A 79 -2.37 0.80 -2.95
C TRP A 79 -3.43 1.87 -2.63
N GLN A 80 -3.04 3.15 -2.67
CA GLN A 80 -3.98 4.24 -2.50
C GLN A 80 -4.98 4.32 -3.66
N GLN A 81 -4.53 4.20 -4.91
CA GLN A 81 -5.42 4.21 -6.07
C GLN A 81 -6.48 3.09 -6.02
N LEU A 82 -6.18 1.97 -5.35
CA LEU A 82 -7.11 0.85 -5.12
C LEU A 82 -8.07 1.07 -3.93
N GLY A 83 -7.99 2.20 -3.21
CA GLY A 83 -8.82 2.44 -2.01
C GLY A 83 -8.26 1.81 -0.74
N ARG A 84 -6.93 1.68 -0.66
CA ARG A 84 -6.21 1.20 0.53
C ARG A 84 -6.65 -0.18 1.06
N PRO A 85 -6.82 -1.21 0.19
CA PRO A 85 -7.18 -2.55 0.63
C PRO A 85 -6.18 -3.13 1.63
N GLY A 86 -6.67 -3.80 2.67
CA GLY A 86 -5.80 -4.49 3.62
C GLY A 86 -4.94 -5.57 2.95
N ARG A 87 -3.74 -5.84 3.50
CA ARG A 87 -2.76 -6.78 2.93
C ARG A 87 -3.35 -8.16 2.57
N LYS A 88 -4.21 -8.71 3.44
CA LYS A 88 -4.91 -9.98 3.21
C LYS A 88 -5.85 -9.92 2.00
N ARG A 89 -6.63 -8.83 1.86
CA ARG A 89 -7.52 -8.61 0.70
C ARG A 89 -6.72 -8.50 -0.59
N CYS A 90 -5.59 -7.78 -0.58
CA CYS A 90 -4.69 -7.72 -1.73
C CYS A 90 -4.16 -9.10 -2.13
N GLN A 91 -3.71 -9.90 -1.16
CA GLN A 91 -3.22 -11.26 -1.43
C GLN A 91 -4.32 -12.15 -2.01
N GLN A 92 -5.52 -12.12 -1.43
CA GLN A 92 -6.68 -12.88 -1.91
C GLN A 92 -7.05 -12.47 -3.34
N ALA A 93 -7.10 -11.16 -3.62
CA ALA A 93 -7.40 -10.66 -4.96
C ALA A 93 -6.34 -11.10 -5.99
N ALA A 94 -5.04 -11.00 -5.66
CA ALA A 94 -3.98 -11.45 -6.54
C ALA A 94 -4.05 -12.96 -6.83
N GLN A 95 -4.34 -13.79 -5.82
CA GLN A 95 -4.50 -15.23 -5.99
C GLN A 95 -5.74 -15.57 -6.81
N ALA A 96 -6.87 -14.92 -6.54
CA ALA A 96 -8.12 -15.11 -7.28
C ALA A 96 -7.94 -14.77 -8.76
N LEU A 97 -7.30 -13.64 -9.09
CA LEU A 97 -7.00 -13.25 -10.48
C LEU A 97 -6.08 -14.25 -11.19
N ALA A 98 -5.06 -14.76 -10.51
CA ALA A 98 -4.16 -15.76 -11.08
C ALA A 98 -4.90 -17.06 -11.41
N ARG A 99 -5.72 -17.54 -10.47
CA ARG A 99 -6.54 -18.75 -10.64
C ARG A 99 -7.65 -18.57 -11.66
N LEU A 100 -8.27 -17.39 -11.71
CA LEU A 100 -9.30 -17.04 -12.68
C LEU A 100 -8.76 -17.13 -14.10
N ARG A 101 -7.54 -16.60 -14.33
CA ARG A 101 -6.87 -16.72 -15.63
C ARG A 101 -6.64 -18.17 -16.04
N THR A 102 -6.23 -19.03 -15.10
CA THR A 102 -6.06 -20.47 -15.34
C THR A 102 -7.39 -21.14 -15.64
N ALA A 103 -8.43 -20.89 -14.85
CA ALA A 103 -9.75 -21.47 -15.04
C ALA A 103 -10.38 -21.12 -16.39
N ILE A 104 -10.26 -19.85 -16.83
CA ILE A 104 -10.73 -19.40 -18.14
C ILE A 104 -10.00 -20.14 -19.27
N ARG A 105 -8.67 -20.26 -19.17
CA ARG A 105 -7.86 -20.97 -20.17
C ARG A 105 -8.26 -22.45 -20.27
N ASP A 106 -8.56 -23.07 -19.13
CA ASP A 106 -8.87 -24.49 -19.03
C ASP A 106 -10.36 -24.79 -19.31
N GLY A 107 -11.19 -23.76 -19.55
CA GLY A 107 -12.64 -23.91 -19.78
C GLY A 107 -13.41 -24.41 -18.56
N ASP A 108 -12.89 -24.19 -17.35
CA ASP A 108 -13.48 -24.67 -16.10
C ASP A 108 -14.42 -23.61 -15.51
N ASP A 109 -15.69 -23.64 -15.93
CA ASP A 109 -16.72 -22.69 -15.51
C ASP A 109 -16.97 -22.70 -13.99
N VAL A 110 -16.81 -23.86 -13.34
CA VAL A 110 -16.98 -24.00 -11.89
C VAL A 110 -15.86 -23.26 -11.17
N ALA A 111 -14.61 -23.44 -11.60
CA ALA A 111 -13.48 -22.72 -11.06
C ALA A 111 -13.56 -21.22 -11.36
N VAL A 112 -14.05 -20.81 -12.55
CA VAL A 112 -14.31 -19.41 -12.89
C VAL A 112 -15.28 -18.79 -11.89
N ALA A 113 -16.45 -19.41 -11.67
CA ALA A 113 -17.44 -18.91 -10.72
C ALA A 113 -16.87 -18.78 -9.29
N ALA A 114 -16.09 -19.77 -8.84
CA ALA A 114 -15.45 -19.75 -7.52
C ALA A 114 -14.42 -18.61 -7.37
N GLN A 115 -13.63 -18.32 -8.41
CA GLN A 115 -12.66 -17.22 -8.35
C GLN A 115 -13.30 -15.85 -8.46
N LEU A 116 -14.40 -15.71 -9.23
CA LEU A 116 -15.20 -14.49 -9.26
C LEU A 116 -15.77 -14.18 -7.87
N ALA A 117 -16.37 -15.17 -7.21
CA ALA A 117 -16.87 -15.02 -5.83
C ALA A 117 -15.75 -14.64 -4.85
N SER A 118 -14.59 -15.27 -4.96
CA SER A 118 -13.41 -14.96 -4.14
C SER A 118 -12.93 -13.52 -4.32
N LEU A 119 -12.92 -13.01 -5.57
CA LEU A 119 -12.51 -11.65 -5.86
C LEU A 119 -13.54 -10.62 -5.37
N VAL A 120 -14.83 -10.92 -5.48
CA VAL A 120 -15.92 -10.11 -4.91
C VAL A 120 -15.77 -10.02 -3.39
N HIS A 121 -15.56 -11.15 -2.70
CA HIS A 121 -15.34 -11.17 -1.25
C HIS A 121 -14.10 -10.37 -0.82
N ALA A 122 -13.04 -10.40 -1.63
CA ALA A 122 -11.85 -9.58 -1.39
C ALA A 122 -12.12 -8.07 -1.56
N GLY A 123 -13.26 -7.66 -2.14
CA GLY A 123 -13.62 -6.26 -2.43
C GLY A 123 -13.19 -5.80 -3.83
N GLY A 124 -12.78 -6.72 -4.71
CA GLY A 124 -12.15 -6.41 -5.99
C GLY A 124 -12.98 -5.48 -6.88
N GLN A 125 -14.31 -5.65 -6.92
CA GLN A 125 -15.19 -4.79 -7.71
C GLN A 125 -15.15 -3.33 -7.24
N ALA A 126 -15.18 -3.07 -5.93
CA ALA A 126 -15.13 -1.72 -5.39
C ALA A 126 -13.76 -1.06 -5.59
N HIS A 127 -12.68 -1.82 -5.34
CA HIS A 127 -11.31 -1.32 -5.56
C HIS A 127 -11.08 -0.94 -7.02
N LEU A 128 -11.47 -1.81 -7.96
CA LEU A 128 -11.28 -1.56 -9.39
C LEU A 128 -12.18 -0.41 -9.89
N ALA A 129 -13.42 -0.30 -9.40
CA ALA A 129 -14.28 0.83 -9.74
C ALA A 129 -13.66 2.17 -9.30
N GLY A 130 -13.15 2.25 -8.07
CA GLY A 130 -12.46 3.43 -7.57
C GLY A 130 -11.18 3.75 -8.34
N PHE A 131 -10.39 2.72 -8.66
CA PHE A 131 -9.16 2.83 -9.45
C PHE A 131 -9.42 3.39 -10.86
N VAL A 132 -10.41 2.84 -11.57
CA VAL A 132 -10.80 3.27 -12.92
C VAL A 132 -11.35 4.70 -12.90
N ALA A 133 -12.20 5.02 -11.92
CA ALA A 133 -12.79 6.35 -11.80
C ALA A 133 -11.82 7.44 -11.30
N GLY A 134 -10.60 7.08 -10.90
CA GLY A 134 -9.66 8.00 -10.26
C GLY A 134 -10.15 8.54 -8.90
N ARG A 135 -11.14 7.87 -8.30
CA ARG A 135 -11.81 8.27 -7.07
C ARG A 135 -11.94 7.04 -6.15
N PRO A 136 -10.82 6.59 -5.55
CA PRO A 136 -10.87 5.51 -4.58
C PRO A 136 -11.80 5.89 -3.42
N SER A 137 -12.56 4.92 -2.92
CA SER A 137 -13.37 5.12 -1.72
C SER A 137 -12.43 5.29 -0.52
N GLU A 138 -12.50 6.46 0.12
CA GLU A 138 -11.80 6.74 1.38
C GLU A 138 -12.81 6.94 2.50
N PRO A 139 -12.51 6.51 3.74
CA PRO A 139 -13.33 6.86 4.88
C PRO A 139 -13.33 8.39 5.08
N GLN A 140 -14.50 9.03 4.97
CA GLN A 140 -14.62 10.47 5.19
C GLN A 140 -14.39 10.80 6.67
N GLY A 141 -13.76 11.95 6.93
CA GLY A 141 -13.51 12.44 8.30
C GLY A 141 -12.47 11.65 9.09
N ALA A 142 -11.69 10.79 8.45
CA ALA A 142 -10.66 10.00 9.10
C ALA A 142 -9.33 10.75 9.24
N GLY A 143 -8.66 10.55 10.37
CA GLY A 143 -7.24 10.82 10.51
C GLY A 143 -6.41 9.56 10.27
N TYR A 144 -5.10 9.74 10.16
CA TYR A 144 -4.17 8.68 9.79
C TYR A 144 -2.99 8.65 10.75
N ILE A 145 -2.63 7.46 11.21
CA ILE A 145 -1.29 7.18 11.76
C ILE A 145 -0.45 6.58 10.65
N TYR A 146 0.78 7.07 10.48
CA TYR A 146 1.73 6.52 9.53
C TYR A 146 3.04 6.14 10.21
N VAL A 147 3.72 5.15 9.63
CA VAL A 147 5.11 4.80 9.92
C VAL A 147 5.91 5.04 8.66
N LEU A 148 6.97 5.84 8.75
CA LEU A 148 7.91 6.08 7.67
C LEU A 148 9.29 5.55 8.03
N SER A 149 10.05 5.13 7.03
CA SER A 149 11.47 4.84 7.17
C SER A 149 12.17 5.05 5.82
N THR A 150 13.50 5.06 5.84
CA THR A 150 14.31 4.90 4.62
C THR A 150 14.68 3.42 4.44
N ARG A 151 15.21 3.03 3.28
CA ARG A 151 15.68 1.64 3.07
C ARG A 151 17.01 1.39 3.77
N GLU A 152 17.79 2.46 3.93
CA GLU A 152 19.13 2.51 4.50
C GLU A 152 19.09 2.46 6.03
N GLN A 153 18.01 2.95 6.63
CA GLN A 153 17.79 2.93 8.08
C GLN A 153 16.42 2.30 8.40
N PRO A 154 16.25 0.99 8.18
CA PRO A 154 14.94 0.33 8.25
C PRO A 154 14.37 0.21 9.67
N ARG A 155 15.22 0.39 10.70
CA ARG A 155 14.86 0.42 12.12
C ARG A 155 14.57 1.83 12.65
N LEU A 156 15.05 2.87 11.96
CA LEU A 156 14.76 4.25 12.35
C LEU A 156 13.40 4.62 11.78
N LEU A 157 12.40 4.57 12.64
CA LEU A 157 11.00 4.81 12.26
C LEU A 157 10.60 6.24 12.64
N LYS A 158 10.04 6.98 11.69
CA LYS A 158 9.24 8.16 11.99
C LYS A 158 7.78 7.75 12.12
N ILE A 159 7.19 8.00 13.28
CA ILE A 159 5.79 7.65 13.56
C ILE A 159 5.04 8.94 13.86
N GLY A 160 4.01 9.24 13.08
CA GLY A 160 3.25 10.48 13.27
C GLY A 160 1.85 10.36 12.68
N TYR A 161 1.14 11.49 12.66
CA TYR A 161 -0.23 11.54 12.17
C TYR A 161 -0.47 12.61 11.11
N THR A 162 -1.64 12.51 10.46
CA THR A 162 -2.23 13.58 9.65
C THR A 162 -3.76 13.43 9.58
N GLU A 163 -4.47 14.55 9.45
CA GLU A 163 -5.91 14.59 9.14
C GLU A 163 -6.17 14.89 7.64
N ARG A 164 -5.09 14.99 6.86
CA ARG A 164 -5.09 15.17 5.40
C ARG A 164 -4.55 13.91 4.71
N SER A 165 -4.17 14.00 3.44
CA SER A 165 -3.50 12.88 2.76
C SER A 165 -2.13 12.59 3.39
N VAL A 166 -1.86 11.31 3.66
CA VAL A 166 -0.53 10.83 4.08
C VAL A 166 0.54 11.21 3.05
N GLU A 167 0.21 11.22 1.76
CA GLU A 167 1.19 11.53 0.71
C GLU A 167 1.60 12.99 0.73
N GLU A 168 0.65 13.89 0.98
CA GLU A 168 0.92 15.31 1.16
C GLU A 168 1.85 15.51 2.35
N ARG A 169 1.54 14.85 3.47
CA ARG A 169 2.38 14.92 4.67
C ARG A 169 3.79 14.38 4.44
N VAL A 170 3.93 13.25 3.75
CA VAL A 170 5.23 12.67 3.40
C VAL A 170 6.00 13.57 2.43
N ARG A 171 5.31 14.20 1.47
CA ARG A 171 5.92 15.19 0.55
C ARG A 171 6.44 16.41 1.30
N GLU A 172 5.70 16.93 2.28
CA GLU A 172 6.14 18.03 3.15
C GLU A 172 7.40 17.63 3.94
N ILE A 173 7.39 16.46 4.57
CA ILE A 173 8.53 15.94 5.35
C ILE A 173 9.78 15.84 4.47
N ASN A 174 9.65 15.25 3.28
CA ASN A 174 10.77 15.03 2.37
C ASN A 174 11.34 16.31 1.72
N ARG A 175 10.66 17.47 1.85
CA ARG A 175 11.16 18.77 1.38
C ARG A 175 12.00 19.53 2.40
N ALA A 176 12.04 19.08 3.66
CA ALA A 176 12.77 19.77 4.70
C ALA A 176 14.30 19.72 4.46
N THR A 177 15.00 20.82 4.78
CA THR A 177 16.44 21.04 4.49
C THR A 177 17.40 20.03 5.11
N GLY A 178 16.95 19.20 6.06
CA GLY A 178 17.73 18.13 6.69
C GLY A 178 17.46 16.71 6.17
N VAL A 179 16.56 16.54 5.19
CA VAL A 179 16.23 15.21 4.65
C VAL A 179 17.08 14.93 3.42
N VAL A 180 18.10 14.10 3.60
CA VAL A 180 19.00 13.68 2.52
C VAL A 180 18.41 12.52 1.72
N ILE A 181 17.81 11.55 2.42
CA ILE A 181 17.17 10.38 1.81
C ILE A 181 15.65 10.50 2.03
N PRO A 182 14.84 10.51 0.96
CA PRO A 182 13.39 10.58 1.10
C PRO A 182 12.82 9.40 1.90
N TYR A 183 12.01 9.72 2.90
CA TYR A 183 11.22 8.75 3.65
C TYR A 183 10.14 8.11 2.79
N GLY A 184 10.07 6.78 2.83
CA GLY A 184 8.98 5.99 2.27
C GLY A 184 7.98 5.59 3.35
N VAL A 185 6.74 5.34 2.96
CA VAL A 185 5.73 4.80 3.86
C VAL A 185 5.99 3.31 4.10
N ARG A 186 5.83 2.86 5.34
CA ARG A 186 5.90 1.44 5.74
C ARG A 186 4.52 0.90 6.12
N ALA A 187 3.71 1.71 6.79
CA ALA A 187 2.33 1.37 7.14
C ALA A 187 1.49 2.61 7.40
N VAL A 188 0.17 2.47 7.24
CA VAL A 188 -0.84 3.49 7.52
C VAL A 188 -2.05 2.84 8.17
N TRP A 189 -2.61 3.50 9.18
CA TRP A 189 -3.87 3.14 9.82
C TRP A 189 -4.83 4.32 9.77
N VAL A 190 -6.07 4.03 9.42
CA VAL A 190 -7.20 4.97 9.50
C VAL A 190 -7.66 5.00 10.97
N VAL A 191 -7.78 6.16 11.58
CA VAL A 191 -8.19 6.32 12.98
C VAL A 191 -9.13 7.50 13.16
N ALA A 192 -9.99 7.43 14.17
CA ALA A 192 -10.64 8.62 14.71
C ALA A 192 -9.64 9.37 15.61
N HIS A 193 -9.79 10.68 15.75
CA HIS A 193 -8.99 11.50 16.68
C HIS A 193 -7.46 11.27 16.56
N ALA A 194 -6.90 11.36 15.35
CA ALA A 194 -5.53 10.92 15.08
C ALA A 194 -4.45 11.56 15.96
N ARG A 195 -4.64 12.81 16.40
CA ARG A 195 -3.73 13.46 17.35
C ARG A 195 -3.68 12.78 18.72
N ALA A 196 -4.83 12.37 19.25
CA ALA A 196 -4.91 11.69 20.55
C ALA A 196 -4.26 10.30 20.46
N VAL A 197 -4.62 9.54 19.41
CA VAL A 197 -4.03 8.24 19.09
C VAL A 197 -2.51 8.33 18.97
N GLU A 198 -1.99 9.33 18.26
CA GLU A 198 -0.54 9.54 18.14
C GLU A 198 0.11 9.79 19.50
N THR A 199 -0.48 10.66 20.32
CA THR A 199 0.05 11.01 21.65
C THR A 199 0.19 9.77 22.53
N GLU A 200 -0.82 8.89 22.54
CA GLU A 200 -0.78 7.65 23.30
C GLU A 200 0.21 6.63 22.74
N LEU A 201 0.28 6.48 21.41
CA LEU A 201 1.29 5.63 20.76
C LEU A 201 2.70 6.10 21.09
N HIS A 202 2.93 7.41 21.09
CA HIS A 202 4.20 8.03 21.44
C HIS A 202 4.59 7.79 22.89
N ALA A 203 3.64 7.80 23.83
CA ALA A 203 3.87 7.46 25.22
C ALA A 203 4.28 5.99 25.38
N ARG A 204 3.57 5.07 24.69
CA ARG A 204 3.89 3.63 24.68
C ARG A 204 5.24 3.32 24.04
N LEU A 205 5.63 4.09 23.03
CA LEU A 205 6.90 3.95 22.30
C LEU A 205 8.04 4.77 22.91
N ALA A 206 7.82 5.49 24.01
CA ALA A 206 8.83 6.33 24.67
C ALA A 206 10.16 5.60 24.97
N PRO A 207 10.17 4.31 25.37
CA PRO A 207 11.42 3.56 25.57
C PRO A 207 12.31 3.44 24.32
N TYR A 208 11.71 3.51 23.12
CA TYR A 208 12.41 3.40 21.84
C TYR A 208 12.75 4.76 21.22
N ARG A 209 12.33 5.87 21.85
CA ARG A 209 12.45 7.22 21.29
C ARG A 209 13.91 7.67 21.26
N VAL A 210 14.41 8.02 20.08
CA VAL A 210 15.81 8.42 19.86
C VAL A 210 16.11 9.79 20.47
N ARG A 211 15.16 10.72 20.38
CA ARG A 211 15.27 12.07 20.95
C ARG A 211 13.94 12.51 21.54
N LYS A 212 13.96 13.06 22.75
CA LYS A 212 12.75 13.41 23.52
C LYS A 212 11.82 14.37 22.75
N ASP A 213 12.38 15.31 22.01
CA ASP A 213 11.71 16.36 21.22
C ASP A 213 11.32 15.94 19.81
N ARG A 214 11.62 14.70 19.40
CA ARG A 214 11.36 14.22 18.04
C ARG A 214 10.57 12.91 18.01
N GLU A 215 9.85 12.72 16.92
CA GLU A 215 8.96 11.57 16.67
C GLU A 215 9.70 10.42 15.96
N PHE A 216 10.95 10.17 16.36
CA PHE A 216 11.80 9.11 15.82
C PHE A 216 12.06 8.02 16.85
N PHE A 217 11.94 6.78 16.42
CA PHE A 217 12.02 5.60 17.27
C PHE A 217 12.96 4.57 16.64
N ASP A 218 13.86 3.98 17.43
CA ASP A 218 14.71 2.87 17.02
C ASP A 218 14.10 1.55 17.51
N LEU A 219 13.33 0.91 16.63
CA LEU A 219 12.84 -0.46 16.84
C LEU A 219 12.58 -1.17 15.51
N ASP A 220 12.47 -2.49 15.55
CA ASP A 220 12.10 -3.25 14.37
C ASP A 220 10.68 -2.89 13.90
N PHE A 221 10.53 -2.69 12.59
CA PHE A 221 9.24 -2.38 11.99
C PHE A 221 8.17 -3.42 12.33
N ARG A 222 8.53 -4.69 12.47
CA ARG A 222 7.59 -5.76 12.85
C ARG A 222 6.97 -5.50 14.22
N ASP A 223 7.78 -5.06 15.19
CA ASP A 223 7.35 -4.84 16.56
C ASP A 223 6.54 -3.53 16.65
N ALA A 224 7.01 -2.48 15.99
CA ALA A 224 6.26 -1.23 15.85
C ALA A 224 4.89 -1.46 15.21
N PHE A 225 4.85 -2.24 14.13
CA PHE A 225 3.62 -2.57 13.42
C PHE A 225 2.66 -3.33 14.32
N ALA A 226 3.13 -4.35 15.05
CA ALA A 226 2.29 -5.12 15.96
C ALA A 226 1.71 -4.22 17.07
N LEU A 227 2.55 -3.43 17.74
CA LEU A 227 2.14 -2.53 18.81
C LEU A 227 1.08 -1.51 18.34
N ILE A 228 1.34 -0.82 17.22
CA ILE A 228 0.41 0.18 16.67
C ILE A 228 -0.89 -0.49 16.22
N ARG A 229 -0.79 -1.64 15.54
CA ARG A 229 -1.94 -2.39 15.05
C ARG A 229 -2.84 -2.80 16.22
N ASP A 230 -2.26 -3.37 17.27
CA ASP A 230 -3.01 -3.89 18.41
C ASP A 230 -3.71 -2.74 19.14
N TYR A 231 -2.99 -1.64 19.41
CA TYR A 231 -3.58 -0.42 19.98
C TYR A 231 -4.74 0.13 19.13
N VAL A 232 -4.56 0.29 17.82
CA VAL A 232 -5.60 0.82 16.93
C VAL A 232 -6.83 -0.10 16.86
N TYR A 233 -6.65 -1.42 16.97
CA TYR A 233 -7.78 -2.34 16.99
C TYR A 233 -8.52 -2.33 18.32
N ASP A 234 -7.81 -2.21 19.44
CA ASP A 234 -8.42 -2.16 20.77
C ASP A 234 -9.29 -0.91 20.93
N THR A 235 -8.78 0.27 20.54
CA THR A 235 -9.56 1.53 20.60
C THR A 235 -10.85 1.47 19.76
N ARG A 236 -10.84 0.74 18.64
CA ARG A 236 -12.03 0.55 17.79
C ARG A 236 -13.08 -0.40 18.39
N ARG A 237 -12.71 -1.25 19.34
CA ARG A 237 -13.64 -2.16 20.03
C ARG A 237 -14.33 -1.47 21.21
N GLU A 238 -13.71 -0.43 21.74
CA GLU A 238 -14.18 0.34 22.90
C GLU A 238 -15.06 1.55 22.51
N SER A 239 -15.11 1.90 21.22
CA SER A 239 -15.94 2.98 20.64
C SER A 239 -17.19 2.44 19.97
#